data_AF-A0A965BE52-F1
#
_entry.id   AF-A0A965BE52-F1
#
_cell.length_a   1.000
_cell.length_b   1.000
_cell.length_c   1.000
_cell.angle_alpha   90.00
_cell.angle_beta   90.00
_cell.angle_gamma   90.00
#
_symmetry.space_group_name_H-M   'P 1'
#
loop_
_entity.id
_entity.type
_entity.pdbx_description
1 polymer ?
#
loop_
_entity_poly.entity_id
_entity_poly.type
_entity_poly.pdbx_seq_one_letter_code
_entity_poly.pdbx_strand_id
1 'polypeptide(L)'
;MAKKKSARKASGLFSAIGTGLGFIWSAIAKTLGASIRFITRGAKDLEPEHRRDGIGLILLIVALIAAATSWMQLDNAFGRAAYAFFYGGFGRVAILTPILFGYFAFRLFLTPQDKGATGRITIGSLLLVLSSTGLIHILNPSSINTGATAMREGGGWIGYGVSTPLVALLTDMLAIPILILTLIFGALVITATPFSKVIDLFKSLISGASNKVSGALDQRRERKLEREEFEIADTPPFETPLVQDFSNAAQELEEEIDEESFDEEFTVEIPKPEVSAKP
;
A
#
# COMPACT_ATOMS: atom_id res chain seq x y z
N MET A 1 36.84 -61.35 -8.90
CA MET A 1 35.48 -61.28 -8.31
C MET A 1 35.31 -59.93 -7.64
N ALA A 2 34.36 -59.10 -8.06
CA ALA A 2 34.04 -57.84 -7.38
C ALA A 2 32.51 -57.79 -7.11
N LYS A 3 32.12 -57.81 -5.83
CA LYS A 3 30.73 -57.75 -5.39
C LYS A 3 30.25 -56.29 -5.41
N LYS A 4 29.22 -56.01 -6.22
CA LYS A 4 28.51 -54.72 -6.28
C LYS A 4 27.56 -54.60 -5.09
N LYS A 5 27.74 -53.59 -4.23
CA LYS A 5 26.81 -53.29 -3.11
C LYS A 5 25.58 -52.54 -3.61
N SER A 6 24.41 -52.99 -3.18
CA SER A 6 23.08 -52.46 -3.51
C SER A 6 22.71 -51.26 -2.64
N ALA A 7 22.31 -50.15 -3.28
CA ALA A 7 21.67 -48.99 -2.65
C ALA A 7 20.16 -49.08 -2.87
N ARG A 8 19.44 -49.74 -1.95
CA ARG A 8 17.96 -49.77 -1.91
C ARG A 8 17.49 -49.61 -0.46
N LYS A 9 17.43 -48.38 0.06
CA LYS A 9 16.73 -48.12 1.34
C LYS A 9 16.23 -46.69 1.58
N ALA A 10 16.48 -45.73 0.68
CA ALA A 10 16.05 -44.33 0.88
C ALA A 10 14.60 -44.06 0.45
N SER A 11 13.99 -44.85 -0.44
CA SER A 11 12.65 -44.59 -0.99
C SER A 11 11.48 -44.92 -0.04
N GLY A 12 11.68 -45.80 0.96
CA GLY A 12 10.60 -46.24 1.85
C GLY A 12 10.18 -45.20 2.90
N LEU A 13 11.14 -44.39 3.39
CA LEU A 13 10.88 -43.40 4.44
C LEU A 13 10.13 -42.17 3.91
N PHE A 14 10.49 -41.70 2.70
CA PHE A 14 9.78 -40.62 2.02
C PHE A 14 8.36 -41.00 1.61
N SER A 15 8.15 -42.25 1.16
CA SER A 15 6.81 -42.77 0.85
C SER A 15 5.95 -42.90 2.10
N ALA A 16 6.49 -43.39 3.22
CA ALA A 16 5.76 -43.53 4.48
C ALA A 16 5.33 -42.18 5.08
N ILE A 17 6.22 -41.18 5.05
CA ILE A 17 5.91 -39.80 5.48
C ILE A 17 4.87 -39.17 4.54
N GLY A 18 5.00 -39.35 3.22
CA GLY A 18 4.03 -38.87 2.24
C GLY A 18 2.63 -39.48 2.42
N THR A 19 2.54 -40.78 2.72
CA THR A 19 1.26 -41.44 3.01
C THR A 19 0.66 -41.02 4.34
N GLY A 20 1.47 -40.79 5.38
CA GLY A 20 1.00 -40.31 6.68
C GLY A 20 0.42 -38.90 6.59
N LEU A 21 1.12 -37.99 5.91
CA LEU A 21 0.65 -36.63 5.66
C LEU A 21 -0.61 -36.62 4.78
N GLY A 22 -0.66 -37.46 3.76
CA GLY A 22 -1.85 -37.63 2.92
C GLY A 22 -3.07 -38.17 3.68
N PHE A 23 -2.86 -39.05 4.66
CA PHE A 23 -3.93 -39.57 5.52
C PHE A 23 -4.45 -38.51 6.49
N ILE A 24 -3.56 -37.74 7.13
CA ILE A 24 -3.94 -36.62 8.00
C ILE A 24 -4.72 -35.56 7.20
N TRP A 25 -4.22 -35.20 6.01
CA TRP A 25 -4.90 -34.28 5.12
C TRP A 25 -6.29 -34.78 4.72
N SER A 26 -6.39 -36.05 4.33
CA SER A 26 -7.66 -36.68 3.98
C SER A 26 -8.61 -36.76 5.18
N ALA A 27 -8.11 -36.99 6.39
CA ALA A 27 -8.91 -37.03 7.61
C ALA A 27 -9.47 -35.63 7.96
N ILE A 28 -8.65 -34.58 7.87
CA ILE A 28 -9.08 -33.18 8.05
C ILE A 28 -10.13 -32.83 6.99
N ALA A 29 -9.87 -33.13 5.72
CA ALA A 29 -10.80 -32.84 4.64
C ALA A 29 -12.14 -33.59 4.82
N LYS A 30 -12.10 -34.86 5.21
CA LYS A 30 -13.30 -35.68 5.45
C LYS A 30 -14.09 -35.20 6.65
N THR A 31 -13.42 -34.85 7.76
CA THR A 31 -14.09 -34.35 8.97
C THR A 31 -14.69 -32.96 8.73
N LEU A 32 -13.94 -32.04 8.12
CA LEU A 32 -14.47 -30.72 7.75
C LEU A 32 -15.63 -30.83 6.76
N GLY A 33 -15.49 -31.67 5.73
CA GLY A 33 -16.54 -31.95 4.77
C GLY A 33 -17.78 -32.60 5.40
N ALA A 34 -17.59 -33.47 6.40
CA ALA A 34 -18.68 -34.06 7.17
C ALA A 34 -19.40 -33.01 8.02
N SER A 35 -18.68 -32.10 8.70
CA SER A 35 -19.26 -31.00 9.47
C SER A 35 -20.07 -30.04 8.60
N ILE A 36 -19.53 -29.65 7.44
CA ILE A 36 -20.25 -28.81 6.47
C ILE A 36 -21.49 -29.54 5.97
N ARG A 37 -21.37 -30.82 5.63
CA ARG A 37 -22.49 -31.63 5.14
C ARG A 37 -23.54 -31.88 6.22
N PHE A 38 -23.14 -31.96 7.49
CA PHE A 38 -24.04 -32.12 8.63
C PHE A 38 -24.89 -30.86 8.83
N ILE A 39 -24.25 -29.68 8.88
CA ILE A 39 -24.94 -28.38 8.98
C ILE A 39 -25.88 -28.17 7.79
N THR A 40 -25.41 -28.47 6.57
CA THR A 40 -26.23 -28.31 5.36
C THR A 40 -27.33 -29.36 5.19
N ARG A 41 -27.16 -30.58 5.71
CA ARG A 41 -28.22 -31.60 5.76
C ARG A 41 -29.31 -31.26 6.76
N GLY A 42 -28.96 -30.78 7.96
CA GLY A 42 -29.96 -30.30 8.93
C GLY A 42 -30.77 -29.12 8.40
N ALA A 43 -30.21 -28.36 7.47
CA ALA A 43 -30.90 -27.30 6.76
C ALA A 43 -31.72 -27.77 5.54
N LYS A 44 -31.60 -29.02 5.06
CA LYS A 44 -32.30 -29.48 3.83
C LYS A 44 -33.82 -29.47 3.94
N ASP A 45 -34.34 -29.67 5.15
CA ASP A 45 -35.78 -29.66 5.42
C ASP A 45 -36.35 -28.24 5.57
N LEU A 46 -35.49 -27.21 5.53
CA LEU A 46 -35.89 -25.81 5.49
C LEU A 46 -36.12 -25.35 4.05
N GLU A 47 -37.14 -24.51 3.87
CA GLU A 47 -37.39 -23.81 2.61
C GLU A 47 -36.10 -23.09 2.14
N PRO A 48 -35.83 -23.06 0.81
CA PRO A 48 -34.59 -22.52 0.28
C PRO A 48 -34.25 -21.10 0.73
N GLU A 49 -35.25 -20.31 1.10
CA GLU A 49 -35.13 -18.94 1.60
C GLU A 49 -34.52 -18.91 3.01
N HIS A 50 -35.03 -19.72 3.94
CA HIS A 50 -34.51 -19.79 5.31
C HIS A 50 -33.06 -20.30 5.40
N ARG A 51 -32.65 -21.21 4.51
CA ARG A 51 -31.24 -21.68 4.47
C ARG A 51 -30.28 -20.55 4.11
N ARG A 52 -30.69 -19.70 3.18
CA ARG A 52 -29.88 -18.60 2.66
C ARG A 52 -29.74 -17.50 3.71
N ASP A 53 -30.82 -17.22 4.43
CA ASP A 53 -30.84 -16.25 5.52
C ASP A 53 -29.92 -16.70 6.67
N GLY A 54 -29.85 -18.00 6.96
CA GLY A 54 -28.91 -18.54 7.94
C GLY A 54 -27.44 -18.29 7.58
N ILE A 55 -27.06 -18.45 6.31
CA ILE A 55 -25.70 -18.15 5.83
C ILE A 55 -25.43 -16.64 5.92
N GLY A 56 -26.42 -15.81 5.57
CA GLY A 56 -26.31 -14.35 5.67
C GLY A 56 -26.07 -13.90 7.11
N LEU A 57 -26.78 -14.51 8.07
CA LEU A 57 -26.61 -14.24 9.49
C LEU A 57 -25.22 -14.66 10.00
N ILE A 58 -24.71 -15.82 9.57
CA ILE A 58 -23.35 -16.26 9.92
C ILE A 58 -22.32 -15.27 9.38
N LEU A 59 -22.44 -14.84 8.12
CA LEU A 59 -21.55 -13.84 7.53
C LEU A 59 -21.61 -12.51 8.28
N LEU A 60 -22.81 -12.10 8.72
CA LEU A 60 -22.99 -10.90 9.53
C LEU A 60 -22.29 -11.03 10.89
N ILE A 61 -22.43 -12.16 11.58
CA ILE A 61 -21.72 -12.43 12.83
C ILE A 61 -20.21 -12.39 12.62
N VAL A 62 -19.69 -13.02 11.56
CA VAL A 62 -18.26 -12.97 11.21
C VAL A 62 -17.82 -11.53 10.92
N ALA A 63 -18.62 -10.74 10.22
CA ALA A 63 -18.34 -9.33 9.97
C ALA A 63 -18.26 -8.52 11.26
N LEU A 64 -19.17 -8.75 12.21
CA LEU A 64 -19.18 -8.08 13.51
C LEU A 64 -17.98 -8.49 14.37
N ILE A 65 -17.61 -9.77 14.39
CA ILE A 65 -16.40 -10.25 15.07
C ILE A 65 -15.15 -9.62 14.45
N ALA A 66 -15.09 -9.57 13.12
CA ALA A 66 -14.01 -8.91 12.40
C ALA A 66 -13.93 -7.42 12.80
N ALA A 67 -15.05 -6.70 12.79
CA ALA A 67 -15.11 -5.28 13.17
C ALA A 67 -14.63 -5.03 14.60
N ALA A 68 -15.15 -5.81 15.55
CA ALA A 68 -14.75 -5.75 16.96
C ALA A 68 -13.25 -6.00 17.13
N THR A 69 -12.69 -6.90 16.31
CA THR A 69 -11.27 -7.25 16.38
C THR A 69 -10.38 -6.20 15.70
N SER A 70 -10.71 -5.75 14.49
CA SER A 70 -9.85 -4.89 13.67
C SER A 70 -9.99 -3.41 14.00
N TRP A 71 -11.18 -2.97 14.42
CA TRP A 71 -11.46 -1.55 14.65
C TRP A 71 -11.56 -1.19 16.12
N MET A 72 -12.02 -2.12 16.97
CA MET A 72 -12.23 -1.84 18.41
C MET A 72 -11.15 -2.40 19.33
N GLN A 73 -10.15 -3.12 18.80
CA GLN A 73 -8.95 -3.58 19.53
C GLN A 73 -9.28 -4.30 20.85
N LEU A 74 -9.90 -5.48 20.75
CA LEU A 74 -10.34 -6.26 21.89
C LEU A 74 -9.16 -6.94 22.64
N ASP A 75 -8.89 -6.52 23.89
CA ASP A 75 -7.75 -7.01 24.69
C ASP A 75 -8.00 -8.31 25.48
N ASN A 76 -9.06 -9.04 25.18
CA ASN A 76 -9.38 -10.31 25.83
C ASN A 76 -8.86 -11.52 25.03
N ALA A 77 -8.99 -12.73 25.59
CA ALA A 77 -8.50 -13.95 24.95
C ALA A 77 -9.16 -14.22 23.59
N PHE A 78 -10.46 -13.93 23.47
CA PHE A 78 -11.20 -14.04 22.21
C PHE A 78 -10.68 -13.07 21.16
N GLY A 79 -10.48 -11.80 21.53
CA GLY A 79 -9.92 -10.76 20.66
C GLY A 79 -8.55 -11.11 20.12
N ARG A 80 -7.66 -11.63 20.98
CA ARG A 80 -6.34 -12.13 20.54
C ARG A 80 -6.44 -13.30 19.58
N ALA A 81 -7.36 -14.24 19.80
CA ALA A 81 -7.58 -15.37 18.90
C ALA A 81 -8.17 -14.92 17.55
N ALA A 82 -9.17 -14.04 17.58
CA ALA A 82 -9.77 -13.46 16.38
C ALA A 82 -8.74 -12.62 15.60
N TYR A 83 -7.93 -11.82 16.29
CA TYR A 83 -6.84 -11.04 15.68
C TYR A 83 -5.83 -11.98 15.03
N ALA A 84 -5.41 -13.03 15.74
CA ALA A 84 -4.53 -14.04 15.19
C ALA A 84 -5.12 -14.73 13.94
N PHE A 85 -6.43 -14.94 13.89
CA PHE A 85 -7.12 -15.53 12.74
C PHE A 85 -7.20 -14.55 11.55
N PHE A 86 -7.77 -13.36 11.74
CA PHE A 86 -7.97 -12.40 10.65
C PHE A 86 -6.65 -11.81 10.15
N TYR A 87 -5.83 -11.24 11.04
CA TYR A 87 -4.53 -10.67 10.65
C TYR A 87 -3.51 -11.76 10.32
N GLY A 88 -3.62 -12.96 10.91
CA GLY A 88 -2.78 -14.08 10.49
C GLY A 88 -3.12 -14.52 9.06
N GLY A 89 -4.40 -14.62 8.71
CA GLY A 89 -4.85 -15.05 7.39
C GLY A 89 -4.63 -13.98 6.30
N PHE A 90 -5.13 -12.76 6.54
CA PHE A 90 -5.21 -11.67 5.56
C PHE A 90 -4.15 -10.58 5.76
N GLY A 91 -3.33 -10.66 6.81
CA GLY A 91 -2.33 -9.63 7.10
C GLY A 91 -2.98 -8.26 7.35
N ARG A 92 -2.36 -7.21 6.84
CA ARG A 92 -2.91 -5.84 6.92
C ARG A 92 -4.23 -5.65 6.20
N VAL A 93 -4.56 -6.48 5.20
CA VAL A 93 -5.86 -6.44 4.51
C VAL A 93 -7.01 -6.81 5.46
N ALA A 94 -6.71 -7.46 6.59
CA ALA A 94 -7.69 -7.83 7.60
C ALA A 94 -8.57 -6.66 8.06
N ILE A 95 -8.06 -5.42 8.04
CA ILE A 95 -8.84 -4.21 8.39
C ILE A 95 -10.09 -4.02 7.52
N LEU A 96 -10.11 -4.56 6.29
CA LEU A 96 -11.23 -4.50 5.34
C LEU A 96 -12.17 -5.70 5.44
N THR A 97 -11.79 -6.75 6.16
CA THR A 97 -12.62 -7.96 6.30
C THR A 97 -14.02 -7.70 6.87
N PRO A 98 -14.25 -6.74 7.80
CA PRO A 98 -15.61 -6.46 8.28
C PRO A 98 -16.50 -5.93 7.16
N ILE A 99 -15.97 -5.07 6.30
CA ILE A 99 -16.67 -4.51 5.15
C ILE A 99 -16.96 -5.61 4.13
N LEU A 100 -15.98 -6.46 3.86
CA LEU A 100 -16.12 -7.56 2.91
C LEU A 100 -17.22 -8.55 3.34
N PHE A 101 -17.16 -9.05 4.57
CA PHE A 101 -18.16 -10.00 5.08
C PHE A 101 -19.53 -9.34 5.27
N GLY A 102 -19.56 -8.08 5.71
CA GLY A 102 -20.79 -7.30 5.81
C GLY A 102 -21.47 -7.14 4.46
N TYR A 103 -20.72 -6.77 3.42
CA TYR A 103 -21.22 -6.67 2.05
C TYR A 103 -21.85 -7.99 1.58
N PHE A 104 -21.17 -9.13 1.79
CA PHE A 104 -21.73 -10.44 1.40
C PHE A 104 -22.95 -10.82 2.24
N ALA A 105 -22.97 -10.51 3.54
CA ALA A 105 -24.13 -10.74 4.40
C ALA A 105 -25.36 -9.97 3.91
N PHE A 106 -25.24 -8.64 3.74
CA PHE A 106 -26.33 -7.80 3.23
C PHE A 106 -26.78 -8.21 1.85
N ARG A 107 -25.84 -8.52 0.96
CA ARG A 107 -26.19 -8.96 -0.39
C ARG A 107 -26.98 -10.27 -0.38
N LEU A 108 -26.64 -11.19 0.52
CA LEU A 108 -27.34 -12.46 0.62
C LEU A 108 -28.77 -12.29 1.15
N PHE A 109 -29.01 -11.28 1.99
CA PHE A 109 -30.34 -10.86 2.43
C PHE A 109 -31.13 -10.13 1.31
N LEU A 110 -30.49 -9.18 0.61
CA LEU A 110 -31.19 -8.25 -0.30
C LEU A 110 -31.32 -8.74 -1.75
N THR A 111 -30.32 -9.43 -2.30
CA THR A 111 -30.29 -9.77 -3.74
C THR A 111 -30.05 -11.25 -3.98
N PRO A 112 -30.99 -12.10 -3.56
CA PRO A 112 -30.72 -13.52 -3.52
C PRO A 112 -30.91 -14.30 -4.83
N GLN A 113 -31.64 -13.74 -5.80
CA GLN A 113 -32.01 -14.45 -7.03
C GLN A 113 -31.03 -14.24 -8.19
N ASP A 114 -30.09 -13.29 -8.08
CA ASP A 114 -29.12 -13.00 -9.15
C ASP A 114 -27.86 -13.89 -9.00
N LYS A 115 -28.00 -15.16 -9.40
CA LYS A 115 -26.91 -16.14 -9.37
C LYS A 115 -25.72 -15.74 -10.25
N GLY A 116 -25.99 -15.10 -11.39
CA GLY A 116 -24.95 -14.66 -12.34
C GLY A 116 -24.07 -13.55 -11.76
N ALA A 117 -24.68 -12.50 -11.21
CA ALA A 117 -23.91 -11.47 -10.51
C ALA A 117 -23.26 -12.02 -9.24
N THR A 118 -23.90 -12.98 -8.55
CA THR A 118 -23.34 -13.56 -7.32
C THR A 118 -22.04 -14.28 -7.58
N GLY A 119 -22.00 -15.14 -8.60
CA GLY A 119 -20.77 -15.82 -9.02
C GLY A 119 -19.67 -14.83 -9.42
N ARG A 120 -20.01 -13.86 -10.27
CA ARG A 120 -19.06 -12.83 -10.73
C ARG A 120 -18.42 -12.06 -9.58
N ILE A 121 -19.23 -11.50 -8.68
CA ILE A 121 -18.72 -10.72 -7.55
C ILE A 121 -17.95 -11.61 -6.56
N THR A 122 -18.36 -12.86 -6.34
CA THR A 122 -17.61 -13.79 -5.47
C THR A 122 -16.21 -14.06 -6.03
N ILE A 123 -16.11 -14.35 -7.34
CA ILE A 123 -14.83 -14.58 -8.02
C ILE A 123 -13.99 -13.29 -8.01
N GLY A 124 -14.60 -12.14 -8.32
CA GLY A 124 -13.94 -10.85 -8.30
C GLY A 124 -13.39 -10.48 -6.92
N SER A 125 -14.18 -10.66 -5.85
CA SER A 125 -13.73 -10.45 -4.47
C SER A 125 -12.61 -11.40 -4.07
N LEU A 126 -12.65 -12.67 -4.50
CA LEU A 126 -11.56 -13.62 -4.25
C LEU A 126 -10.27 -13.16 -4.94
N LEU A 127 -10.34 -12.74 -6.20
CA LEU A 127 -9.19 -12.18 -6.93
C LEU A 127 -8.64 -10.94 -6.22
N LEU A 128 -9.51 -10.03 -5.78
CA LEU A 128 -9.08 -8.85 -5.02
C LEU A 128 -8.38 -9.21 -3.72
N VAL A 129 -8.91 -10.16 -2.95
CA VAL A 129 -8.29 -10.62 -1.70
C VAL A 129 -6.94 -11.26 -1.97
N LEU A 130 -6.85 -12.22 -2.89
CA LEU A 130 -5.60 -12.93 -3.20
C LEU A 130 -4.52 -11.99 -3.74
N SER A 131 -4.89 -11.10 -4.66
CA SER A 131 -3.94 -10.15 -5.25
C SER A 131 -3.51 -9.06 -4.27
N SER A 132 -4.42 -8.48 -3.49
CA SER A 132 -4.08 -7.44 -2.49
C SER A 132 -3.22 -8.01 -1.37
N THR A 133 -3.57 -9.18 -0.82
CA THR A 133 -2.76 -9.86 0.20
C THR A 133 -1.39 -10.24 -0.34
N GLY A 134 -1.31 -10.86 -1.52
CA GLY A 134 -0.03 -11.19 -2.15
C GLY A 134 0.84 -9.97 -2.40
N LEU A 135 0.25 -8.88 -2.92
CA LEU A 135 0.98 -7.64 -3.21
C LEU A 135 1.51 -6.99 -1.93
N ILE A 136 0.69 -6.87 -0.89
CA ILE A 136 1.13 -6.34 0.41
C ILE A 136 2.21 -7.24 1.02
N HIS A 137 2.16 -8.55 0.82
CA HIS A 137 3.19 -9.45 1.30
C HIS A 137 4.54 -9.18 0.62
N ILE A 138 4.59 -9.06 -0.72
CA ILE A 138 5.84 -8.78 -1.46
C ILE A 138 6.37 -7.38 -1.14
N LEU A 139 5.48 -6.38 -1.07
CA LEU A 139 5.88 -4.99 -0.90
C LEU A 139 6.28 -4.63 0.54
N ASN A 140 5.89 -5.43 1.55
CA ASN A 140 6.25 -5.15 2.93
C ASN A 140 7.64 -5.72 3.26
N PRO A 141 8.66 -4.90 3.57
CA PRO A 141 10.01 -5.39 3.90
C PRO A 141 10.06 -6.33 5.11
N SER A 142 9.10 -6.21 6.02
CA SER A 142 9.02 -7.04 7.23
C SER A 142 8.69 -8.50 6.90
N SER A 143 8.09 -8.78 5.74
CA SER A 143 7.66 -10.13 5.33
C SER A 143 8.81 -11.06 4.98
N ILE A 144 10.03 -10.53 4.80
CA ILE A 144 11.26 -11.31 4.62
C ILE A 144 11.50 -12.23 5.83
N ASN A 145 11.01 -11.83 7.01
CA ASN A 145 10.99 -12.68 8.20
C ASN A 145 9.68 -13.48 8.25
N THR A 146 9.75 -14.80 8.47
CA THR A 146 8.57 -15.69 8.52
C THR A 146 7.89 -15.74 9.90
N GLY A 147 8.27 -14.86 10.83
CA GLY A 147 7.66 -14.77 12.15
C GLY A 147 6.18 -14.39 12.11
N ALA A 148 5.43 -14.78 13.15
CA ALA A 148 3.99 -14.52 13.24
C ALA A 148 3.64 -13.03 13.14
N THR A 149 4.47 -12.15 13.72
CA THR A 149 4.29 -10.70 13.64
C THR A 149 4.52 -10.18 12.22
N ALA A 150 5.60 -10.61 11.57
CA ALA A 150 5.90 -10.23 10.18
C ALA A 150 4.80 -10.67 9.21
N MET A 151 4.24 -11.87 9.42
CA MET A 151 3.14 -12.38 8.61
C MET A 151 1.88 -11.50 8.73
N ARG A 152 1.56 -11.04 9.94
CA ARG A 152 0.43 -10.14 10.22
C ARG A 152 0.63 -8.73 9.67
N GLU A 153 1.87 -8.23 9.69
CA GLU A 153 2.23 -6.94 9.10
C GLU A 153 2.25 -6.98 7.57
N GLY A 154 2.54 -8.13 6.96
CA GLY A 154 2.46 -8.35 5.53
C GLY A 154 1.05 -8.68 5.04
N GLY A 155 0.97 -9.60 4.07
CA GLY A 155 -0.28 -10.09 3.50
C GLY A 155 -0.90 -11.32 4.20
N GLY A 156 -0.39 -11.70 5.37
CA GLY A 156 -0.83 -12.91 6.06
C GLY A 156 -0.40 -14.19 5.34
N TRP A 157 -0.89 -15.32 5.85
CA TRP A 157 -0.66 -16.65 5.29
C TRP A 157 -1.20 -16.79 3.87
N ILE A 158 -2.31 -16.12 3.54
CA ILE A 158 -2.86 -16.12 2.18
C ILE A 158 -1.90 -15.38 1.24
N GLY A 159 -1.45 -14.18 1.63
CA GLY A 159 -0.49 -13.41 0.85
C GLY A 159 0.78 -14.20 0.60
N TYR A 160 1.39 -14.76 1.66
CA TYR A 160 2.56 -15.64 1.57
C TYR A 160 2.33 -16.81 0.61
N GLY A 161 1.23 -17.55 0.78
CA GLY A 161 0.92 -18.72 -0.03
C GLY A 161 0.72 -18.41 -1.52
N VAL A 162 0.28 -17.20 -1.85
CA VAL A 162 0.12 -16.75 -3.25
C VAL A 162 1.42 -16.18 -3.79
N SER A 163 2.08 -15.29 -3.05
CA SER A 163 3.23 -14.54 -3.56
C SER A 163 4.51 -15.38 -3.61
N THR A 164 4.78 -16.20 -2.61
CA THR A 164 6.03 -16.97 -2.53
C THR A 164 6.25 -17.90 -3.73
N PRO A 165 5.29 -18.75 -4.15
CA PRO A 165 5.48 -19.56 -5.36
C PRO A 165 5.55 -18.70 -6.62
N LEU A 166 4.82 -17.60 -6.68
CA LEU A 166 4.83 -16.71 -7.84
C LEU A 166 6.19 -16.04 -8.04
N VAL A 167 6.77 -15.52 -6.94
CA VAL A 167 8.12 -14.95 -6.90
C VAL A 167 9.18 -16.01 -7.20
N ALA A 168 9.05 -17.21 -6.65
CA ALA A 168 9.99 -18.30 -6.91
C ALA A 168 10.04 -18.70 -8.40
N LEU A 169 8.93 -18.55 -9.12
CA LEU A 169 8.83 -18.86 -10.55
C LEU A 169 9.23 -17.70 -11.46
N LEU A 170 8.89 -16.46 -11.09
CA LEU A 170 8.93 -15.32 -12.01
C LEU A 170 9.80 -14.16 -11.53
N THR A 171 10.36 -14.22 -10.32
CA THR A 171 11.00 -13.10 -9.59
C THR A 171 10.03 -11.99 -9.18
N ASP A 172 10.45 -11.17 -8.21
CA ASP A 172 9.66 -10.03 -7.72
C ASP A 172 9.28 -9.06 -8.84
N MET A 173 10.20 -8.86 -9.81
CA MET A 173 10.03 -7.91 -10.92
C MET A 173 8.81 -8.24 -11.79
N LEU A 174 8.49 -9.53 -11.98
CA LEU A 174 7.31 -9.97 -12.74
C LEU A 174 6.11 -10.30 -11.84
N ALA A 175 6.34 -10.81 -10.63
CA ALA A 175 5.26 -11.16 -9.71
C ALA A 175 4.40 -9.94 -9.32
N ILE A 176 5.04 -8.80 -9.03
CA ILE A 176 4.36 -7.55 -8.67
C ILE A 176 3.39 -7.08 -9.77
N PRO A 177 3.81 -6.87 -11.04
CA PRO A 177 2.88 -6.41 -12.08
C PRO A 177 1.78 -7.44 -12.37
N ILE A 178 2.05 -8.74 -12.28
CA ILE A 178 1.00 -9.77 -12.45
C ILE A 178 -0.06 -9.66 -11.35
N LEU A 179 0.33 -9.46 -10.09
CA LEU A 179 -0.61 -9.27 -8.99
C LEU A 179 -1.39 -7.96 -9.15
N ILE A 180 -0.76 -6.87 -9.60
CA ILE A 180 -1.45 -5.61 -9.90
C ILE A 180 -2.49 -5.80 -11.02
N LEU A 181 -2.13 -6.48 -12.11
CA LEU A 181 -3.06 -6.80 -13.19
C LEU A 181 -4.22 -7.67 -12.69
N THR A 182 -3.94 -8.64 -11.83
CA THR A 182 -4.96 -9.50 -11.20
C THR A 182 -5.89 -8.70 -10.28
N LEU A 183 -5.35 -7.73 -9.54
CA LEU A 183 -6.11 -6.82 -8.68
C LEU A 183 -7.06 -5.96 -9.51
N ILE A 184 -6.55 -5.33 -10.57
CA ILE A 184 -7.35 -4.53 -11.50
C ILE A 184 -8.42 -5.41 -12.14
N PHE A 185 -8.05 -6.58 -12.65
CA PHE A 185 -8.99 -7.52 -13.26
C PHE A 185 -10.09 -7.96 -12.27
N GLY A 186 -9.74 -8.24 -11.01
CA GLY A 186 -10.72 -8.53 -9.96
C GLY A 186 -11.75 -7.41 -9.78
N ALA A 187 -11.32 -6.15 -9.80
CA ALA A 187 -12.22 -4.99 -9.74
C ALA A 187 -13.11 -4.87 -10.99
N LEU A 188 -12.57 -5.12 -12.17
CA LEU A 188 -13.35 -5.15 -13.42
C LEU A 188 -14.42 -6.25 -13.40
N VAL A 189 -14.06 -7.42 -12.88
CA VAL A 189 -14.99 -8.54 -12.71
C VAL A 189 -16.15 -8.12 -11.82
N ILE A 190 -15.89 -7.52 -10.64
CA ILE A 190 -16.97 -7.05 -9.76
C ILE A 190 -17.87 -6.03 -10.47
N THR A 191 -17.27 -5.05 -11.16
CA THR A 191 -18.00 -3.95 -11.82
C THR A 191 -18.69 -4.36 -13.13
N ALA A 192 -18.51 -5.60 -13.60
CA ALA A 192 -18.97 -6.05 -14.91
C ALA A 192 -18.45 -5.17 -16.07
N THR A 193 -17.29 -4.53 -15.89
CA THR A 193 -16.73 -3.61 -16.87
C THR A 193 -15.88 -4.39 -17.89
N PRO A 194 -16.22 -4.36 -19.19
CA PRO A 194 -15.39 -4.98 -20.21
C PRO A 194 -14.00 -4.35 -20.26
N PHE A 195 -12.96 -5.16 -20.43
CA PHE A 195 -11.57 -4.70 -20.49
C PHE A 195 -11.32 -3.66 -21.61
N SER A 196 -12.05 -3.77 -22.72
CA SER A 196 -11.98 -2.78 -23.82
C SER A 196 -12.29 -1.36 -23.36
N LYS A 197 -13.32 -1.17 -22.51
CA LYS A 197 -13.68 0.15 -21.99
C LYS A 197 -12.57 0.76 -21.12
N VAL A 198 -11.82 -0.09 -20.42
CA VAL A 198 -10.68 0.37 -19.60
C VAL A 198 -9.52 0.80 -20.48
N ILE A 199 -9.26 0.10 -21.58
CA ILE A 199 -8.28 0.53 -22.60
C ILE A 199 -8.68 1.88 -23.19
N ASP A 200 -9.95 2.08 -23.51
CA ASP A 200 -10.43 3.34 -24.08
C ASP A 200 -10.27 4.50 -23.09
N LEU A 201 -10.59 4.29 -21.81
CA LEU A 201 -10.36 5.28 -20.75
C LEU A 201 -8.87 5.60 -20.59
N PHE A 202 -8.00 4.58 -20.62
CA PHE A 202 -6.57 4.75 -20.51
C PHE A 202 -5.98 5.51 -21.71
N LYS A 203 -6.40 5.17 -22.93
CA LYS A 203 -6.05 5.91 -24.15
C LYS A 203 -6.49 7.36 -24.06
N SER A 204 -7.71 7.63 -23.58
CA SER A 204 -8.22 9.00 -23.40
C SER A 204 -7.46 9.77 -22.32
N LEU A 205 -7.03 9.12 -21.25
CA LEU A 205 -6.23 9.75 -20.20
C LEU A 205 -4.81 10.06 -20.70
N ILE A 206 -4.17 9.13 -21.41
CA ILE A 206 -2.84 9.34 -21.99
C ILE A 206 -2.89 10.43 -23.06
N SER A 207 -3.87 10.40 -23.97
CA SER A 207 -3.98 11.43 -25.00
C SER A 207 -4.26 12.79 -24.37
N GLY A 208 -5.13 12.87 -23.36
CA GLY A 208 -5.37 14.10 -22.61
C GLY A 208 -4.13 14.64 -21.89
N ALA A 209 -3.36 13.75 -21.24
CA ALA A 209 -2.11 14.12 -20.57
C ALA A 209 -1.03 14.55 -21.58
N SER A 210 -0.88 13.81 -22.68
CA SER A 210 0.05 14.13 -23.77
C SER A 210 -0.26 15.49 -24.39
N ASN A 211 -1.53 15.76 -24.69
CA ASN A 211 -1.97 17.03 -25.27
C ASN A 211 -1.72 18.21 -24.32
N LYS A 212 -1.88 17.99 -23.01
CA LYS A 212 -1.60 19.02 -22.00
C LYS A 212 -0.10 19.29 -21.86
N VAL A 213 0.72 18.25 -21.92
CA VAL A 213 2.18 18.36 -21.88
C VAL A 213 2.71 19.02 -23.16
N SER A 214 2.24 18.61 -24.34
CA SER A 214 2.65 19.24 -25.61
C SER A 214 2.25 20.71 -25.64
N GLY A 215 1.01 21.06 -25.27
CA GLY A 215 0.59 22.47 -25.22
C GLY A 215 1.41 23.30 -24.22
N ALA A 216 1.82 22.73 -23.08
CA ALA A 216 2.69 23.41 -22.13
C ALA A 216 4.13 23.58 -22.65
N LEU A 217 4.63 22.62 -23.44
CA LEU A 217 5.94 22.69 -24.09
C LEU A 217 5.95 23.72 -25.24
N ASP A 218 4.88 23.75 -26.04
CA ASP A 218 4.72 24.69 -27.14
C ASP A 218 4.69 26.13 -26.61
N GLN A 219 3.93 26.40 -25.53
CA GLN A 219 3.96 27.71 -24.84
C GLN A 219 5.34 28.08 -24.27
N ARG A 220 6.13 27.10 -23.82
CA ARG A 220 7.51 27.36 -23.37
C ARG A 220 8.43 27.69 -24.54
N ARG A 221 8.21 27.05 -25.69
CA ARG A 221 8.97 27.30 -26.92
C ARG A 221 8.68 28.69 -27.46
N GLU A 222 7.40 29.09 -27.53
CA GLU A 222 6.97 30.42 -27.95
C GLU A 222 7.59 31.51 -27.09
N ARG A 223 7.48 31.40 -25.75
CA ARG A 223 8.15 32.35 -24.83
C ARG A 223 9.67 32.42 -24.99
N LYS A 224 10.32 31.34 -25.41
CA LYS A 224 11.78 31.32 -25.65
C LYS A 224 12.11 32.03 -26.95
N LEU A 225 11.32 31.82 -28.00
CA LEU A 225 11.47 32.51 -29.27
C LEU A 225 11.22 34.02 -29.12
N GLU A 226 10.19 34.42 -28.37
CA GLU A 226 9.93 35.84 -28.05
C GLU A 226 11.11 36.48 -27.27
N ARG A 227 11.73 35.75 -26.35
CA ARG A 227 12.92 36.22 -25.61
C ARG A 227 14.14 36.33 -26.51
N GLU A 228 14.40 35.34 -27.37
CA GLU A 228 15.52 35.38 -28.31
C GLU A 228 15.35 36.50 -29.34
N GLU A 229 14.13 36.77 -29.81
CA GLU A 229 13.83 37.91 -30.69
C GLU A 229 14.09 39.25 -29.97
N PHE A 230 13.70 39.37 -28.70
CA PHE A 230 13.99 40.55 -27.88
C PHE A 230 15.50 40.74 -27.63
N GLU A 231 16.25 39.65 -27.38
CA GLU A 231 17.70 39.68 -27.17
C GLU A 231 18.48 40.07 -28.45
N ILE A 232 17.96 39.74 -29.64
CA ILE A 232 18.56 40.14 -30.92
C ILE A 232 18.24 41.59 -31.28
N ALA A 233 17.10 42.13 -30.81
CA ALA A 233 16.56 43.38 -31.32
C ALA A 233 17.13 44.67 -30.71
N ASP A 234 17.54 44.74 -29.44
CA ASP A 234 18.12 46.00 -28.92
C ASP A 234 18.65 45.85 -27.49
N THR A 235 19.98 45.85 -27.35
CA THR A 235 20.62 46.63 -26.29
C THR A 235 21.89 47.24 -26.89
N PRO A 236 21.96 48.57 -27.09
CA PRO A 236 23.24 49.17 -27.42
C PRO A 236 24.24 48.84 -26.29
N PRO A 237 25.54 48.65 -26.60
CA PRO A 237 26.55 48.39 -25.57
C PRO A 237 26.46 49.49 -24.51
N PHE A 238 26.27 49.11 -23.25
CA PHE A 238 26.19 50.07 -22.16
C PHE A 238 27.52 50.84 -22.08
N GLU A 239 27.47 52.16 -22.13
CA GLU A 239 28.58 52.99 -21.65
C GLU A 239 28.50 52.99 -20.12
N THR A 240 29.30 52.16 -19.47
CA THR A 240 29.42 52.13 -18.00
C THR A 240 30.16 53.38 -17.50
N PRO A 241 29.55 54.26 -16.69
CA PRO A 241 30.22 55.42 -16.12
C PRO A 241 30.99 55.10 -14.82
N LEU A 242 31.30 53.83 -14.57
CA LEU A 242 31.86 53.37 -13.28
C LEU A 242 33.34 53.70 -13.05
N VAL A 243 34.00 54.45 -13.95
CA VAL A 243 35.41 54.86 -13.78
C VAL A 243 35.55 56.34 -13.46
N GLN A 244 34.57 57.20 -13.79
CA GLN A 244 34.73 58.65 -13.61
C GLN A 244 34.40 59.13 -12.19
N ASP A 245 33.45 58.49 -11.50
CA ASP A 245 33.05 58.94 -10.16
C ASP A 245 34.09 58.59 -9.08
N PHE A 246 34.82 57.47 -9.23
CA PHE A 246 35.87 57.06 -8.28
C PHE A 246 37.16 57.87 -8.39
N SER A 247 37.48 58.44 -9.57
CA SER A 247 38.68 59.28 -9.69
C SER A 247 38.52 60.61 -8.96
N ASN A 248 37.31 61.17 -8.95
CA ASN A 248 37.06 62.50 -8.40
C ASN A 248 36.87 62.46 -6.88
N ALA A 249 36.20 61.43 -6.35
CA ALA A 249 35.94 61.31 -4.91
C ALA A 249 37.20 60.97 -4.08
N ALA A 250 38.16 60.24 -4.66
CA ALA A 250 39.43 59.93 -3.98
C ALA A 250 40.29 61.19 -3.75
N GLN A 251 40.09 62.24 -4.55
CA GLN A 251 40.91 63.44 -4.52
C GLN A 251 40.45 64.48 -3.49
N GLU A 252 39.21 64.39 -2.98
CA GLU A 252 38.67 65.30 -1.97
C GLU A 252 38.84 64.81 -0.52
N LEU A 253 39.17 63.54 -0.29
CA LEU A 253 39.26 62.92 1.05
C LEU A 253 40.69 62.85 1.63
N GLU A 254 41.72 63.30 0.90
CA GLU A 254 43.13 63.26 1.35
C GLU A 254 43.61 64.53 2.09
N GLU A 255 42.82 65.60 2.19
CA GLU A 255 43.18 66.81 2.95
C GLU A 255 42.46 66.88 4.31
N GLU A 256 43.22 66.60 5.37
CA GLU A 256 43.07 67.13 6.74
C GLU A 256 41.98 66.51 7.65
N ILE A 257 42.30 65.38 8.29
CA ILE A 257 41.70 64.99 9.59
C ILE A 257 42.80 65.03 10.65
N ASP A 258 42.71 66.02 11.55
CA ASP A 258 43.62 66.30 12.66
C ASP A 258 43.32 65.39 13.87
N GLU A 259 44.32 64.67 14.37
CA GLU A 259 44.18 63.48 15.25
C GLU A 259 43.98 63.79 16.75
N GLU A 260 43.83 65.06 17.18
CA GLU A 260 43.78 65.42 18.63
C GLU A 260 42.38 65.58 19.26
N SER A 261 41.27 65.30 18.56
CA SER A 261 39.91 65.56 19.08
C SER A 261 39.14 64.35 19.64
N PHE A 262 39.71 63.14 19.61
CA PHE A 262 38.92 61.91 19.84
C PHE A 262 38.84 61.43 21.30
N ASP A 263 39.59 62.03 22.23
CA ASP A 263 39.74 61.50 23.60
C ASP A 263 38.85 62.16 24.67
N GLU A 264 37.97 63.11 24.34
CA GLU A 264 37.12 63.80 25.34
C GLU A 264 35.62 63.41 25.37
N GLU A 265 35.07 62.67 24.38
CA GLU A 265 33.60 62.56 24.25
C GLU A 265 32.94 61.30 24.84
N PHE A 266 33.69 60.28 25.30
CA PHE A 266 33.07 59.04 25.82
C PHE A 266 33.52 58.67 27.24
N THR A 267 33.21 59.51 28.23
CA THR A 267 33.18 59.11 29.65
C THR A 267 31.73 59.06 30.16
N VAL A 268 31.23 57.84 30.39
CA VAL A 268 29.87 57.59 30.92
C VAL A 268 29.95 57.47 32.44
N GLU A 269 29.24 58.34 33.17
CA GLU A 269 29.13 58.24 34.63
C GLU A 269 28.34 56.99 35.06
N ILE A 270 28.90 56.20 35.98
CA ILE A 270 28.30 54.99 36.54
C ILE A 270 27.48 55.37 37.78
N PRO A 271 26.15 55.11 37.83
CA PRO A 271 25.35 55.38 39.02
C PRO A 271 25.76 54.48 40.21
N LYS A 272 26.04 55.10 41.36
CA LYS A 272 26.41 54.42 42.62
C LYS A 272 25.16 53.81 43.29
N PRO A 273 25.18 52.54 43.73
CA PRO A 273 24.04 51.93 44.41
C PRO A 273 23.91 52.43 45.87
N GLU A 274 22.71 52.91 46.24
CA GLU A 274 22.37 53.21 47.64
C GLU A 274 22.22 51.93 48.46
N VAL A 275 22.94 51.90 49.58
CA VAL A 275 23.03 50.78 50.52
C VAL A 275 21.87 50.85 51.51
N SER A 276 21.16 49.72 51.64
CA SER A 276 20.13 49.44 52.63
C SER A 276 20.62 49.62 54.07
N ALA A 277 19.85 50.35 54.90
CA ALA A 277 19.91 50.26 56.35
C ALA A 277 18.53 49.88 56.90
N LYS A 278 18.45 48.68 57.48
CA LYS A 278 17.40 48.21 58.41
C LYS A 278 17.71 48.78 59.81
N PRO A 279 16.72 48.95 60.72
CA PRO A 279 15.83 47.90 61.23
C PRO A 279 14.34 48.08 60.92
#